data_AF-A0A7M7TAR5-F1
#
_entry.id   AF-A0A7M7TAR5-F1
#
_cell.length_a   1.000
_cell.length_b   1.000
_cell.length_c   1.000
_cell.angle_alpha   90.00
_cell.angle_beta   90.00
_cell.angle_gamma   90.00
#
_symmetry.space_group_name_H-M   'P 1'
#
loop_
_entity.id
_entity.type
_entity.pdbx_description
1 polymer ?
#
loop_
_entity_poly.entity_id
_entity_poly.type
_entity_poly.pdbx_seq_one_letter_code
_entity_poly.pdbx_strand_id
1 'polypeptide(L)'
;MARMLSCLRGFLLGFVVVLGFSGAIVATGSGVFLYQLHEYSLLTPTGVDGPPATLLGLGLLTCVLAWFIWQFDYSSKSQVISLAALITIVGLIEAGVGIWALVRHQETYKLPDKLVQKAVVALNDPKSEDIWHRMHVRLNCCGVNGASEDFRQHHKHVPWSCCYEPTEVEDDRKKCERGCLHPMIHRTQSTLLYVFLLALGSVVLKACIVSVAWCYAKAIMEGMERRRKEITTAAAAAARASSIEEQRNSANLSPLVEKSRMRTP
;
A
#
# COMPACT_ATOMS: atom_id res chain seq x y z
N MET A 1 -32.41 10.79 2.41
CA MET A 1 -31.24 10.60 1.52
C MET A 1 -30.12 11.61 1.77
N ALA A 2 -30.37 12.92 1.85
CA ALA A 2 -29.31 13.93 2.05
C ALA A 2 -28.45 13.70 3.31
N ARG A 3 -29.07 13.44 4.47
CA ARG A 3 -28.32 13.18 5.73
C ARG A 3 -27.43 11.94 5.67
N MET A 4 -27.90 10.86 5.03
CA MET A 4 -27.13 9.62 4.85
C MET A 4 -25.91 9.83 3.95
N LEU A 5 -26.06 10.65 2.90
CA LEU A 5 -24.98 11.00 1.99
C LEU A 5 -23.90 11.85 2.68
N SER A 6 -24.31 12.79 3.54
CA SER A 6 -23.40 13.59 4.37
C SER A 6 -22.62 12.72 5.38
N CYS A 7 -23.28 11.77 6.03
CA CYS A 7 -22.59 10.84 6.94
C CYS A 7 -21.59 9.94 6.21
N LEU A 8 -21.95 9.36 5.05
CA LEU A 8 -21.01 8.55 4.27
C LEU A 8 -19.82 9.38 3.76
N ARG A 9 -20.04 10.63 3.35
CA ARG A 9 -18.95 11.54 2.93
C ARG A 9 -17.99 11.80 4.10
N GLY A 10 -18.50 12.05 5.31
CA GLY A 10 -17.68 12.21 6.50
C GLY A 10 -16.87 10.95 6.83
N PHE A 11 -17.47 9.77 6.69
CA PHE A 11 -16.80 8.50 6.94
C PHE A 11 -15.69 8.20 5.91
N LEU A 12 -15.93 8.48 4.62
CA LEU A 12 -14.92 8.38 3.56
C LEU A 12 -13.73 9.31 3.83
N LEU A 13 -13.99 10.57 4.22
CA LEU A 13 -12.94 11.52 4.59
C LEU A 13 -12.14 11.04 5.80
N GLY A 14 -12.82 10.54 6.84
CA GLY A 14 -12.17 9.97 8.01
C GLY A 14 -11.25 8.80 7.65
N PHE A 15 -11.71 7.91 6.77
CA PHE A 15 -10.88 6.80 6.32
C PHE A 15 -9.69 7.21 5.46
N VAL A 16 -9.81 8.25 4.63
CA VAL A 16 -8.68 8.77 3.86
C VAL A 16 -7.59 9.30 4.80
N VAL A 17 -7.98 9.95 5.90
CA VAL A 17 -7.03 10.40 6.93
C VAL A 17 -6.35 9.22 7.60
N VAL A 18 -7.12 8.21 8.03
CA VAL A 18 -6.56 6.98 8.61
C VAL A 18 -5.63 6.27 7.62
N LEU A 19 -5.96 6.27 6.33
CA LEU A 19 -5.11 5.71 5.28
C LEU A 19 -3.79 6.48 5.15
N GLY A 20 -3.82 7.80 5.22
CA GLY A 20 -2.60 8.63 5.26
C GLY A 20 -1.71 8.31 6.46
N PHE A 21 -2.28 8.23 7.67
CA PHE A 21 -1.53 7.83 8.87
C PHE A 21 -0.96 6.41 8.76
N SER A 22 -1.74 5.47 8.22
CA SER A 22 -1.26 4.09 7.99
C SER A 22 -0.07 4.06 7.02
N GLY A 23 -0.13 4.86 5.94
CA GLY A 23 0.98 5.00 4.99
C GLY A 23 2.24 5.57 5.64
N ALA A 24 2.10 6.54 6.54
CA ALA A 24 3.22 7.14 7.26
C ALA A 24 3.89 6.15 8.23
N ILE A 25 3.10 5.35 8.94
CA ILE A 25 3.60 4.29 9.83
C ILE A 25 4.36 3.25 9.01
N VAL A 26 3.78 2.82 7.88
CA VAL A 26 4.41 1.85 6.97
C VAL A 26 5.73 2.42 6.41
N ALA A 27 5.73 3.67 5.92
CA ALA A 27 6.93 4.32 5.41
C ALA A 27 8.02 4.46 6.48
N THR A 28 7.66 4.86 7.70
CA THR A 28 8.63 5.00 8.81
C THR A 28 9.21 3.65 9.20
N GLY A 29 8.36 2.62 9.36
CA GLY A 29 8.79 1.26 9.64
C GLY A 29 9.74 0.74 8.56
N SER A 30 9.33 0.80 7.30
CA SER A 30 10.15 0.39 6.15
C SER A 30 11.43 1.18 6.02
N GLY A 31 11.43 2.48 6.32
CA GLY A 31 12.63 3.33 6.30
C GLY A 31 13.65 2.92 7.35
N VAL A 32 13.21 2.64 8.59
CA VAL A 32 14.08 2.11 9.65
C VAL A 32 14.66 0.75 9.25
N PHE A 33 13.86 -0.11 8.62
CA PHE A 33 14.34 -1.41 8.13
C PHE A 33 15.33 -1.26 6.99
N LEU A 34 15.07 -0.37 6.04
CA LEU A 34 15.97 -0.14 4.91
C LEU A 34 17.29 0.49 5.38
N TYR A 35 17.25 1.38 6.38
CA TYR A 35 18.45 1.92 7.01
C TYR A 35 19.30 0.80 7.64
N GLN A 36 18.66 -0.10 8.38
CA GLN A 36 19.34 -1.27 8.94
C GLN A 36 19.92 -2.15 7.82
N LEU A 37 19.15 -2.51 6.79
CA LEU A 37 19.65 -3.34 5.67
C LEU A 37 20.79 -2.69 4.89
N HIS A 38 20.74 -1.37 4.68
CA HIS A 38 21.80 -0.62 4.00
C HIS A 38 23.10 -0.66 4.80
N GLU A 39 23.01 -0.60 6.13
CA GLU A 39 24.15 -0.77 7.02
C GLU A 39 24.77 -2.18 6.93
N TYR A 40 24.00 -3.19 6.49
CA TYR A 40 24.45 -4.58 6.26
C TYR A 40 24.61 -4.95 4.78
N SER A 41 24.68 -3.96 3.86
CA SER A 41 24.67 -4.14 2.39
C SER A 41 25.69 -5.13 1.85
N LEU A 42 26.76 -5.43 2.59
CA LEU A 42 27.76 -6.43 2.23
C LEU A 42 27.38 -7.89 2.50
N LEU A 43 26.47 -8.14 3.44
CA LEU A 43 25.95 -9.48 3.74
C LEU A 43 24.62 -9.77 3.02
N THR A 44 23.94 -8.73 2.54
CA THR A 44 22.63 -8.88 1.92
C THR A 44 22.79 -9.37 0.48
N PRO A 45 22.33 -10.60 0.14
CA PRO A 45 22.41 -11.07 -1.24
C PRO A 45 21.55 -10.17 -2.13
N THR A 46 22.08 -9.79 -3.29
CA THR A 46 21.37 -9.03 -4.32
C THR A 46 19.89 -9.47 -4.45
N GLY A 47 18.96 -8.57 -4.08
CA GLY A 47 17.51 -8.80 -4.18
C GLY A 47 16.72 -9.01 -2.89
N VAL A 48 17.30 -8.87 -1.68
CA VAL A 48 16.49 -8.81 -0.42
C VAL A 48 16.05 -7.39 -0.05
N ASP A 49 16.66 -6.36 -0.63
CA ASP A 49 16.30 -4.94 -0.38
C ASP A 49 15.01 -4.53 -1.08
N GLY A 50 14.58 -5.29 -2.09
CA GLY A 50 13.44 -4.97 -2.94
C GLY A 50 12.11 -4.85 -2.18
N PRO A 51 11.70 -5.83 -1.36
CA PRO A 51 10.44 -5.75 -0.62
C PRO A 51 10.35 -4.54 0.34
N PRO A 52 11.31 -4.25 1.23
CA PRO A 52 11.22 -3.08 2.10
C PRO A 52 11.36 -1.74 1.34
N ALA A 53 12.19 -1.66 0.29
CA ALA A 53 12.32 -0.44 -0.52
C ALA A 53 11.04 -0.12 -1.31
N THR A 54 10.40 -1.15 -1.88
CA THR A 54 9.11 -0.98 -2.58
C THR A 54 8.00 -0.61 -1.61
N LEU A 55 7.98 -1.18 -0.41
CA LEU A 55 7.01 -0.83 0.64
C LEU A 55 7.19 0.62 1.12
N LEU A 56 8.42 1.10 1.25
CA LEU A 56 8.73 2.50 1.57
C LEU A 56 8.17 3.43 0.49
N GLY A 57 8.44 3.14 -0.78
CA GLY A 57 7.90 3.91 -1.90
C GLY A 57 6.37 3.92 -1.94
N LEU A 58 5.74 2.77 -1.68
CA LEU A 58 4.29 2.63 -1.66
C LEU A 58 3.65 3.35 -0.45
N GLY A 59 4.30 3.34 0.72
CA GLY A 59 3.90 4.07 1.92
C GLY A 59 3.93 5.59 1.72
N LEU A 60 4.98 6.10 1.08
CA LEU A 60 5.06 7.52 0.73
C LEU A 60 4.03 7.92 -0.32
N LEU A 61 3.85 7.08 -1.36
CA LEU A 61 2.84 7.32 -2.38
C LEU A 61 1.43 7.34 -1.78
N THR A 62 1.11 6.44 -0.85
CA THR A 62 -0.19 6.43 -0.17
C THR A 62 -0.42 7.66 0.69
N CYS A 63 0.61 8.22 1.33
CA CYS A 63 0.52 9.51 2.03
C CYS A 63 0.18 10.66 1.08
N VAL A 64 0.90 10.75 -0.04
CA VAL A 64 0.70 11.79 -1.05
C VAL A 64 -0.70 11.67 -1.66
N LEU A 65 -1.13 10.45 -2.00
CA LEU A 65 -2.47 10.20 -2.49
C LEU A 65 -3.52 10.63 -1.46
N ALA A 66 -3.37 10.25 -0.19
CA ALA A 66 -4.30 10.67 0.87
C ALA A 66 -4.41 12.19 0.96
N TRP A 67 -3.30 12.91 0.82
CA TRP A 67 -3.28 14.37 0.80
C TRP A 67 -4.05 14.96 -0.39
N PHE A 68 -3.82 14.45 -1.60
CA PHE A 68 -4.58 14.87 -2.78
C PHE A 68 -6.07 14.58 -2.61
N ILE A 69 -6.41 13.37 -2.15
CA ILE A 69 -7.77 12.87 -1.96
C ILE A 69 -8.53 13.71 -0.91
N TRP A 70 -7.84 14.20 0.11
CA TRP A 70 -8.42 15.12 1.10
C TRP A 70 -8.86 16.45 0.49
N GLN A 71 -8.08 16.97 -0.47
CA GLN A 71 -8.37 18.23 -1.16
C GLN A 71 -9.45 18.11 -2.24
N PHE A 72 -9.76 16.88 -2.68
CA PHE A 72 -10.80 16.67 -3.69
C PHE A 72 -12.19 16.91 -3.13
N ASP A 73 -12.97 17.68 -3.87
CA ASP A 73 -14.34 17.99 -3.49
C ASP A 73 -15.30 16.90 -4.00
N TYR A 74 -15.72 15.98 -3.12
CA TYR A 74 -16.54 14.77 -3.37
C TYR A 74 -17.95 15.02 -3.95
N SER A 75 -18.16 16.16 -4.62
CA SER A 75 -19.41 16.59 -5.21
C SER A 75 -19.71 15.85 -6.53
N SER A 76 -18.71 15.32 -7.23
CA SER A 76 -18.90 14.62 -8.51
C SER A 76 -18.69 13.11 -8.40
N LYS A 77 -19.55 12.33 -9.07
CA LYS A 77 -19.48 10.86 -9.05
C LYS A 77 -18.20 10.32 -9.64
N SER A 78 -17.74 10.95 -10.72
CA SER A 78 -16.53 10.56 -11.43
C SER A 78 -15.33 10.56 -10.50
N GLN A 79 -15.23 11.54 -9.60
CA GLN A 79 -14.15 11.63 -8.62
C GLN A 79 -14.18 10.51 -7.57
N VAL A 80 -15.37 10.09 -7.11
CA VAL A 80 -15.46 8.98 -6.14
C VAL A 80 -15.14 7.63 -6.79
N ILE A 81 -15.55 7.44 -8.04
CA ILE A 81 -15.22 6.23 -8.80
C ILE A 81 -13.72 6.18 -9.12
N SER A 82 -13.13 7.30 -9.55
CA SER A 82 -11.68 7.36 -9.82
C SER A 82 -10.86 7.14 -8.56
N LEU A 83 -11.30 7.68 -7.42
CA LEU A 83 -10.72 7.42 -6.11
C LEU A 83 -10.71 5.92 -5.78
N ALA A 84 -11.86 5.26 -5.89
CA ALA A 84 -11.99 3.84 -5.59
C ALA A 84 -11.09 3.00 -6.52
N ALA A 85 -11.03 3.35 -7.81
CA ALA A 85 -10.17 2.68 -8.77
C ALA A 85 -8.67 2.85 -8.42
N LEU A 86 -8.24 4.06 -8.07
CA LEU A 86 -6.86 4.36 -7.73
C LEU A 86 -6.42 3.61 -6.45
N ILE A 87 -7.25 3.62 -5.40
CA ILE A 87 -6.98 2.87 -4.16
C ILE A 87 -6.92 1.36 -4.44
N THR A 88 -7.78 0.85 -5.32
CA THR A 88 -7.77 -0.56 -5.71
C THR A 88 -6.48 -0.94 -6.42
N ILE A 89 -6.01 -0.13 -7.38
CA ILE A 89 -4.75 -0.37 -8.11
C ILE A 89 -3.58 -0.43 -7.12
N VAL A 90 -3.49 0.54 -6.21
CA VAL A 90 -2.43 0.55 -5.19
C VAL A 90 -2.53 -0.67 -4.27
N GLY A 91 -3.74 -1.07 -3.88
CA GLY A 91 -3.96 -2.28 -3.08
C GLY A 91 -3.54 -3.57 -3.77
N LEU A 92 -3.72 -3.69 -5.09
CA LEU A 92 -3.26 -4.84 -5.87
C LEU A 92 -1.73 -4.90 -5.92
N ILE A 93 -1.07 -3.76 -6.11
CA ILE A 93 0.40 -3.67 -6.08
C ILE A 93 0.92 -4.07 -4.69
N GLU A 94 0.30 -3.57 -3.63
CA GLU A 94 0.66 -3.89 -2.25
C GLU A 94 0.48 -5.38 -1.92
N ALA A 95 -0.61 -5.98 -2.38
CA ALA A 95 -0.82 -7.43 -2.26
C ALA A 95 0.27 -8.22 -2.98
N GLY A 96 0.68 -7.78 -4.19
CA GLY A 96 1.79 -8.37 -4.93
C GLY A 96 3.11 -8.30 -4.17
N VAL A 97 3.43 -7.14 -3.58
CA VAL A 97 4.64 -6.95 -2.75
C VAL A 97 4.56 -7.81 -1.48
N GLY A 98 3.39 -7.93 -0.85
CA GLY A 98 3.16 -8.78 0.32
C GLY A 98 3.40 -10.26 0.00
N ILE A 99 2.89 -10.76 -1.14
CA ILE A 99 3.15 -12.12 -1.61
C ILE A 99 4.65 -12.31 -1.91
N TRP A 100 5.28 -11.33 -2.56
CA TRP A 100 6.71 -11.40 -2.87
C TRP A 100 7.57 -11.45 -1.61
N ALA A 101 7.22 -10.67 -0.58
CA ALA A 101 7.86 -10.72 0.74
C ALA A 101 7.69 -12.10 1.40
N LEU A 102 6.49 -12.70 1.31
CA LEU A 102 6.21 -14.03 1.86
C LEU A 102 7.02 -15.13 1.16
N VAL A 103 7.10 -15.08 -0.17
CA VAL A 103 7.93 -16.01 -0.95
C VAL A 103 9.40 -15.84 -0.53
N ARG A 104 9.88 -14.61 -0.38
CA ARG A 104 11.25 -14.36 0.07
C ARG A 104 11.52 -14.88 1.48
N HIS A 105 10.53 -14.79 2.38
CA HIS A 105 10.60 -15.35 3.73
C HIS A 105 10.77 -16.89 3.70
N GLN A 106 10.03 -17.58 2.84
CA GLN A 106 10.16 -19.03 2.64
C GLN A 106 11.55 -19.40 2.08
N GLU A 107 12.08 -18.61 1.15
CA GLU A 107 13.43 -18.81 0.61
C GLU A 107 14.52 -18.55 1.66
N THR A 108 14.36 -17.56 2.54
CA THR A 108 15.32 -17.35 3.64
C THR A 108 15.41 -18.53 4.62
N TYR A 109 14.37 -19.36 4.72
CA TYR A 109 14.40 -20.59 5.51
C TYR A 109 15.29 -21.67 4.87
N LYS A 110 15.48 -21.63 3.54
CA LYS A 110 16.17 -22.66 2.75
C LYS A 110 17.59 -22.27 2.30
N LEU A 111 17.99 -21.01 2.47
CA LEU A 111 19.27 -20.47 2.01
C LEU A 111 20.34 -20.15 3.10
N PRO A 112 20.34 -20.75 4.31
CA PRO A 112 21.37 -20.40 5.30
C PRO A 112 22.79 -20.59 4.74
N ASP A 113 23.05 -21.67 4.00
CA ASP A 113 24.40 -21.96 3.48
C ASP A 113 24.93 -20.96 2.45
N LYS A 114 24.07 -20.47 1.54
CA LYS A 114 24.48 -19.47 0.53
C LYS A 114 24.70 -18.09 1.16
N LEU A 115 23.95 -17.80 2.22
CA LEU A 115 24.08 -16.56 3.00
C LEU A 115 25.37 -16.60 3.82
N VAL A 116 25.66 -17.74 4.47
CA VAL A 116 26.91 -18.02 5.19
C VAL A 116 28.10 -17.84 4.26
N GLN A 117 28.08 -18.46 3.08
CA GLN A 117 29.21 -18.41 2.15
C GLN A 117 29.50 -16.98 1.67
N LYS A 118 28.47 -16.18 1.39
CA LYS A 118 28.65 -14.76 1.04
C LYS A 118 29.15 -13.93 2.22
N ALA A 119 28.61 -14.16 3.41
CA ALA A 119 29.04 -13.49 4.63
C ALA A 119 30.52 -13.78 4.94
N VAL A 120 30.98 -15.03 4.79
CA VAL A 120 32.38 -15.41 4.98
C VAL A 120 33.30 -14.75 3.94
N VAL A 121 32.86 -14.64 2.69
CA VAL A 121 33.62 -13.92 1.64
C VAL A 121 33.71 -12.42 1.97
N ALA A 122 32.60 -11.80 2.40
CA ALA A 122 32.55 -10.38 2.76
C ALA A 122 33.35 -10.07 4.04
N LEU A 123 33.38 -10.99 5.01
CA LEU A 123 34.23 -10.90 6.22
C LEU A 123 35.72 -10.89 5.85
N ASN A 124 36.06 -11.55 4.75
CA ASN A 124 37.44 -11.65 4.29
C ASN A 124 37.92 -10.45 3.45
N ASP A 125 37.02 -9.56 3.03
CA ASP A 125 37.34 -8.36 2.26
C ASP A 125 37.68 -7.18 3.19
N PRO A 126 38.89 -6.57 3.07
CA PRO A 126 39.32 -5.45 3.91
C PRO A 126 38.47 -4.19 3.75
N LYS A 127 37.70 -4.03 2.67
CA LYS A 127 36.79 -2.87 2.49
C LYS A 127 35.57 -2.93 3.40
N SER A 128 35.34 -4.09 4.00
CA SER A 128 34.15 -4.43 4.79
C SER A 128 34.37 -4.29 6.29
N GLU A 129 35.61 -4.05 6.72
CA GLU A 129 36.06 -4.22 8.11
C GLU A 129 35.30 -3.29 9.07
N ASP A 130 35.06 -2.04 8.67
CA ASP A 130 34.27 -1.06 9.44
C ASP A 130 32.80 -1.46 9.63
N ILE A 131 32.22 -2.13 8.62
CA ILE A 131 30.82 -2.58 8.65
C ILE A 131 30.70 -3.76 9.62
N TRP A 132 31.63 -4.70 9.54
CA TRP A 132 31.72 -5.84 10.46
C TRP A 132 31.99 -5.38 11.89
N HIS A 133 32.85 -4.38 12.11
CA HIS A 133 33.12 -3.81 13.42
C HIS A 133 31.84 -3.24 14.06
N ARG A 134 31.07 -2.42 13.34
CA ARG A 134 29.77 -1.89 13.83
C ARG A 134 28.76 -3.01 14.11
N MET A 135 28.75 -4.04 13.28
CA MET A 135 27.86 -5.18 13.40
C MET A 135 28.16 -6.01 14.67
N HIS A 136 29.43 -6.34 14.91
CA HIS A 136 29.87 -7.06 16.10
C HIS A 136 29.50 -6.32 17.40
N VAL A 137 29.71 -5.00 17.43
CA VAL A 137 29.39 -4.16 18.60
C VAL A 137 27.88 -4.05 18.84
N ARG A 138 27.07 -3.87 17.79
CA ARG A 138 25.60 -3.73 17.94
C ARG A 138 24.87 -5.02 18.29
N LEU A 139 25.35 -6.15 17.77
CA LEU A 139 24.69 -7.45 17.92
C LEU A 139 25.33 -8.33 18.99
N ASN A 140 26.44 -7.89 19.61
CA ASN A 140 27.21 -8.64 20.62
C ASN A 140 27.49 -10.08 20.16
N CYS A 141 28.00 -10.21 18.93
CA CYS A 141 28.32 -11.48 18.29
C CYS A 141 29.64 -11.36 17.54
N CYS A 142 30.27 -12.48 17.24
CA CYS A 142 31.57 -12.49 16.57
C CYS A 142 31.65 -13.52 15.45
N GLY A 143 32.05 -13.09 14.26
CA GLY A 143 32.12 -13.95 13.07
C GLY A 143 30.74 -14.32 12.52
N VAL A 144 30.72 -15.13 11.46
CA VAL A 144 29.48 -15.62 10.82
C VAL A 144 28.89 -16.74 11.67
N ASN A 145 29.69 -17.78 11.96
CA ASN A 145 29.28 -18.92 12.79
C ASN A 145 29.92 -18.90 14.19
N GLY A 146 30.94 -18.07 14.41
CA GLY A 146 31.62 -17.90 15.68
C GLY A 146 33.09 -17.52 15.47
N ALA A 147 33.72 -16.90 16.47
CA ALA A 147 35.11 -16.45 16.36
C ALA A 147 36.08 -17.63 16.12
N SER A 148 35.77 -18.80 16.67
CA SER A 148 36.61 -19.99 16.64
C SER A 148 36.62 -20.73 15.31
N GLU A 149 35.56 -20.64 14.50
CA GLU A 149 35.50 -21.34 13.21
C GLU A 149 36.04 -20.44 12.09
N ASP A 150 35.55 -19.20 11.98
CA ASP A 150 35.88 -18.33 10.86
C ASP A 150 37.31 -17.76 10.93
N PHE A 151 37.78 -17.32 12.10
CA PHE A 151 39.10 -16.70 12.22
C PHE A 151 40.23 -17.73 12.39
N ARG A 152 39.96 -18.92 12.98
CA ARG A 152 40.94 -20.03 13.00
C ARG A 152 41.10 -20.69 11.64
N GLN A 153 40.04 -20.87 10.85
CA GLN A 153 40.17 -21.44 9.48
C GLN A 153 40.93 -20.51 8.54
N HIS A 154 40.80 -19.19 8.71
CA HIS A 154 41.41 -18.21 7.82
C HIS A 154 42.73 -17.62 8.32
N HIS A 155 43.29 -18.11 9.43
CA HIS A 155 44.55 -17.62 10.03
C HIS A 155 44.60 -16.09 10.22
N LYS A 156 43.44 -15.45 10.45
CA LYS A 156 43.34 -14.01 10.65
C LYS A 156 43.27 -13.68 12.14
N HIS A 157 43.89 -12.57 12.53
CA HIS A 157 43.71 -12.04 13.88
C HIS A 157 42.25 -11.64 14.08
N VAL A 158 41.71 -11.99 15.25
CA VAL A 158 40.39 -11.55 15.66
C VAL A 158 40.46 -10.02 15.85
N PRO A 159 39.62 -9.23 15.16
CA PRO A 159 39.66 -7.78 15.30
C PRO A 159 39.25 -7.37 16.71
N TRP A 160 39.83 -6.30 17.25
CA TRP A 160 39.64 -5.84 18.64
C TRP A 160 38.18 -5.54 19.05
N SER A 161 37.28 -5.32 18.09
CA SER A 161 35.80 -5.28 18.31
C SER A 161 35.21 -6.59 18.80
N CYS A 162 35.87 -7.69 18.48
CA CYS A 162 35.39 -9.04 18.64
C CYS A 162 36.16 -9.64 19.82
N CYS A 163 35.55 -9.52 21.00
CA CYS A 163 36.06 -10.03 22.27
C CYS A 163 37.34 -9.33 22.76
N TYR A 164 37.17 -8.49 23.77
CA TYR A 164 38.29 -8.02 24.57
C TYR A 164 38.72 -9.12 25.54
N GLU A 165 40.03 -9.28 25.75
CA GLU A 165 40.60 -10.31 26.63
C GLU A 165 40.15 -10.10 28.11
N PRO A 166 40.02 -11.18 28.90
CA PRO A 166 39.08 -11.25 30.02
C PRO A 166 39.62 -10.56 31.27
N THR A 167 38.82 -9.65 31.81
CA THR A 167 38.81 -9.41 33.26
C THR A 167 37.49 -9.84 33.91
N GLU A 168 36.43 -10.15 33.15
CA GLU A 168 35.17 -10.68 33.69
C GLU A 168 34.70 -11.93 32.88
N VAL A 169 34.59 -13.08 33.57
CA VAL A 169 35.07 -14.38 33.05
C VAL A 169 34.00 -15.31 32.42
N GLU A 170 32.72 -14.94 32.28
CA GLU A 170 31.73 -15.89 31.74
C GLU A 170 30.84 -15.40 30.59
N ASP A 171 30.57 -14.10 30.51
CA ASP A 171 29.65 -13.57 29.50
C ASP A 171 30.37 -13.25 28.16
N ASP A 172 31.62 -12.80 28.22
CA ASP A 172 32.41 -12.48 27.02
C ASP A 172 32.92 -13.70 26.25
N ARG A 173 33.13 -14.84 26.93
CA ARG A 173 33.42 -16.12 26.24
C ARG A 173 32.25 -16.59 25.39
N LYS A 174 31.01 -16.42 25.91
CA LYS A 174 29.78 -16.76 25.18
C LYS A 174 29.54 -15.83 23.98
N LYS A 175 29.96 -14.56 24.05
CA LYS A 175 29.91 -13.62 22.91
C LYS A 175 30.83 -14.03 21.76
N CYS A 176 31.98 -14.63 22.08
CA CYS A 176 32.95 -15.10 21.08
C CYS A 176 32.53 -16.39 20.38
N GLU A 177 31.81 -17.27 21.09
CA GLU A 177 31.25 -18.51 20.52
C GLU A 177 29.99 -18.28 19.69
N ARG A 178 29.27 -17.16 19.92
CA ARG A 178 28.00 -16.87 19.25
C ARG A 178 28.23 -16.15 17.93
N GLY A 179 28.06 -16.87 16.82
CA GLY A 179 28.05 -16.30 15.47
C GLY A 179 26.92 -15.30 15.22
N CYS A 180 27.18 -14.29 14.40
CA CYS A 180 26.21 -13.25 14.06
C CYS A 180 25.09 -13.72 13.11
N LEU A 181 25.24 -14.88 12.45
CA LEU A 181 24.27 -15.38 11.49
C LEU A 181 22.91 -15.71 12.13
N HIS A 182 22.91 -16.42 13.25
CA HIS A 182 21.67 -16.88 13.90
C HIS A 182 20.79 -15.72 14.43
N PRO A 183 21.35 -14.70 15.14
CA PRO A 183 20.59 -13.51 15.53
C PRO A 183 20.08 -12.70 14.34
N MET A 184 20.86 -12.60 13.26
CA MET A 184 20.50 -11.84 12.05
C MET A 184 19.35 -12.49 11.28
N ILE A 185 19.37 -13.82 11.11
CA ILE A 185 18.30 -14.55 10.44
C ILE A 185 16.99 -14.42 11.24
N HIS A 186 17.04 -14.62 12.55
CA HIS A 186 15.86 -14.49 13.42
C HIS A 186 15.26 -13.06 13.39
N ARG A 187 16.12 -12.02 13.41
CA ARG A 187 15.70 -10.62 13.35
C ARG A 187 15.12 -10.25 11.97
N THR A 188 15.69 -10.80 10.89
CA THR A 188 15.22 -10.60 9.51
C THR A 188 13.88 -11.30 9.27
N GLN A 189 13.69 -12.51 9.79
CA GLN A 189 12.42 -13.23 9.70
C GLN A 189 11.29 -12.50 10.42
N SER A 190 11.54 -12.06 11.66
CA SER A 190 10.57 -11.25 12.42
C SER A 190 10.18 -10.01 11.63
N THR A 191 11.15 -9.34 11.01
CA THR A 191 10.94 -8.14 10.19
C THR A 191 10.07 -8.42 8.95
N LEU A 192 10.39 -9.46 8.17
CA LEU A 192 9.59 -9.85 7.00
C LEU A 192 8.15 -10.20 7.37
N LEU A 193 7.95 -10.80 8.54
CA LEU A 193 6.63 -11.12 9.07
C LEU A 193 5.87 -9.85 9.47
N TYR A 194 6.52 -8.88 10.12
CA TYR A 194 5.92 -7.56 10.38
C TYR A 194 5.55 -6.81 9.09
N VAL A 195 6.41 -6.83 8.07
CA VAL A 195 6.15 -6.25 6.75
C VAL A 195 4.92 -6.90 6.11
N PHE A 196 4.81 -8.23 6.15
CA PHE A 196 3.65 -8.96 5.65
C PHE A 196 2.37 -8.61 6.42
N LEU A 197 2.42 -8.55 7.75
CA LEU A 197 1.28 -8.15 8.59
C LEU A 197 0.82 -6.72 8.31
N LEU A 198 1.75 -5.79 8.14
CA LEU A 198 1.46 -4.40 7.78
C LEU A 198 0.80 -4.31 6.40
N ALA A 199 1.34 -5.01 5.40
CA ALA A 199 0.77 -5.07 4.06
C ALA A 199 -0.65 -5.67 4.08
N LEU A 200 -0.86 -6.77 4.81
CA LEU A 200 -2.16 -7.41 4.95
C LEU A 200 -3.18 -6.48 5.60
N GLY A 201 -2.82 -5.85 6.74
CA GLY A 201 -3.68 -4.91 7.44
C GLY A 201 -4.06 -3.70 6.58
N SER A 202 -3.10 -3.18 5.83
CA SER A 202 -3.28 -2.08 4.89
C SER A 202 -4.20 -2.45 3.71
N VAL A 203 -4.07 -3.66 3.15
CA VAL A 203 -4.98 -4.17 2.09
C VAL A 203 -6.41 -4.32 2.61
N VAL A 204 -6.58 -4.86 3.83
CA VAL A 204 -7.91 -4.98 4.47
C VAL A 204 -8.53 -3.59 4.68
N LEU A 205 -7.76 -2.63 5.19
CA LEU A 205 -8.21 -1.25 5.34
C LEU A 205 -8.66 -0.65 4.00
N LYS A 206 -7.85 -0.80 2.95
CA LYS A 206 -8.20 -0.34 1.59
C LYS A 206 -9.47 -1.01 1.06
N ALA A 207 -9.64 -2.31 1.29
CA ALA A 207 -10.85 -3.03 0.88
C ALA A 207 -12.12 -2.50 1.57
N CYS A 208 -12.04 -2.17 2.86
CA CYS A 208 -13.14 -1.52 3.58
C CYS A 208 -13.50 -0.16 2.96
N ILE A 209 -12.49 0.64 2.61
CA ILE A 209 -12.68 1.97 1.99
C ILE A 209 -13.35 1.85 0.62
N VAL A 210 -12.86 0.93 -0.22
CA VAL A 210 -13.43 0.67 -1.56
C VAL A 210 -14.86 0.19 -1.43
N SER A 211 -15.17 -0.66 -0.45
CA SER A 211 -16.55 -1.14 -0.20
C SER A 211 -17.49 0.02 0.12
N VAL A 212 -17.11 0.91 1.04
CA VAL A 212 -17.91 2.09 1.38
C VAL A 212 -18.04 3.06 0.21
N ALA A 213 -16.96 3.28 -0.54
CA ALA A 213 -16.97 4.12 -1.74
C ALA A 213 -17.90 3.57 -2.82
N TRP A 214 -17.93 2.24 -3.00
CA TRP A 214 -18.83 1.58 -3.94
C TRP A 214 -20.29 1.71 -3.49
N CYS A 215 -20.58 1.51 -2.20
CA CYS A 215 -21.91 1.75 -1.64
C CYS A 215 -22.37 3.21 -1.86
N TYR A 216 -21.47 4.18 -1.66
CA TYR A 216 -21.74 5.59 -1.90
C TYR A 216 -22.02 5.89 -3.38
N ALA A 217 -21.17 5.37 -4.27
CA ALA A 217 -21.33 5.53 -5.71
C ALA A 217 -22.66 4.94 -6.21
N LYS A 218 -23.00 3.73 -5.73
CA LYS A 218 -24.27 3.06 -6.05
C LYS A 218 -25.48 3.86 -5.57
N ALA A 219 -25.49 4.31 -4.32
CA ALA A 219 -26.59 5.11 -3.76
C ALA A 219 -26.84 6.39 -4.59
N ILE A 220 -25.76 7.01 -5.05
CA ILE A 220 -25.82 8.20 -5.90
C ILE A 220 -26.27 7.85 -7.33
N MET A 221 -25.83 6.72 -7.90
CA MET A 221 -26.31 6.20 -9.20
C MET A 221 -27.82 5.98 -9.22
N GLU A 222 -28.34 5.25 -8.24
CA GLU A 222 -29.78 5.00 -8.11
C GLU A 222 -30.57 6.31 -8.01
N GLY A 223 -30.06 7.30 -7.28
CA GLY A 223 -30.67 8.63 -7.19
C GLY A 223 -30.73 9.36 -8.54
N MET A 224 -29.69 9.28 -9.37
CA MET A 224 -29.70 9.88 -10.70
C MET A 224 -30.59 9.11 -11.69
N GLU A 225 -30.63 7.79 -11.62
CA GLU A 225 -31.49 6.99 -12.48
C GLU A 225 -32.97 7.30 -12.24
N ARG A 226 -33.37 7.49 -10.98
CA ARG A 226 -34.74 7.94 -10.64
C ARG A 226 -35.05 9.30 -11.27
N ARG A 227 -34.16 10.28 -11.10
CA ARG A 227 -34.33 11.62 -11.72
C ARG A 227 -34.36 11.56 -13.25
N ARG A 228 -33.55 10.72 -13.87
CA ARG A 228 -33.56 10.51 -15.32
C ARG A 228 -34.90 9.96 -15.78
N LYS A 229 -35.45 8.95 -15.08
CA LYS A 229 -36.78 8.38 -15.37
C LYS A 229 -37.87 9.44 -15.24
N GLU A 230 -37.83 10.27 -14.20
CA GLU A 230 -38.76 11.40 -14.00
C GLU A 230 -38.66 12.43 -15.12
N ILE A 231 -37.46 12.83 -15.55
CA ILE A 231 -37.27 13.78 -16.66
C ILE A 231 -37.77 13.18 -17.98
N THR A 232 -37.46 11.91 -18.27
CA THR A 232 -37.92 11.26 -19.51
C THR A 232 -39.44 11.10 -19.55
N THR A 233 -40.07 10.83 -18.40
CA THR A 233 -41.53 10.72 -18.32
C THR A 233 -42.21 12.08 -18.42
N ALA A 234 -41.66 13.12 -17.78
CA ALA A 234 -42.13 14.49 -17.92
C ALA A 234 -41.99 15.02 -19.37
N ALA A 235 -40.86 14.76 -20.02
CA ALA A 235 -40.63 15.13 -21.42
C ALA A 235 -41.60 14.40 -22.38
N ALA A 236 -41.84 13.10 -22.16
CA ALA A 236 -42.81 12.34 -22.93
C ALA A 236 -44.26 12.83 -22.73
N ALA A 237 -44.62 13.23 -21.51
CA ALA A 237 -45.93 13.81 -21.20
C ALA A 237 -46.11 15.18 -21.88
N ALA A 238 -45.09 16.05 -21.82
CA ALA A 238 -45.11 17.35 -22.48
C ALA A 238 -45.25 17.23 -24.02
N ALA A 239 -44.54 16.30 -24.64
CA ALA A 239 -44.64 16.04 -26.08
C ALA A 239 -46.04 15.55 -26.51
N ARG A 240 -46.70 14.73 -25.68
CA ARG A 240 -48.09 14.31 -25.92
C ARG A 240 -49.07 15.47 -25.78
N ALA A 241 -48.87 16.35 -24.80
CA ALA A 241 -49.72 17.52 -24.61
C ALA A 241 -49.66 18.47 -25.83
N SER A 242 -48.46 18.74 -26.36
CA SER A 242 -48.31 19.56 -27.57
C SER A 242 -48.98 18.95 -28.80
N SER A 243 -48.93 17.62 -28.99
CA SER A 243 -49.60 16.97 -30.12
C SER A 243 -51.13 17.04 -30.03
N ILE A 244 -51.69 16.99 -28.80
CA ILE A 244 -53.14 17.11 -28.58
C ILE A 244 -53.61 18.56 -28.84
N GLU A 245 -52.84 19.54 -28.40
CA GLU A 245 -53.10 20.97 -28.64
C GLU A 245 -53.15 21.28 -30.15
N GLU A 246 -52.20 20.75 -30.92
CA GLU A 246 -52.12 20.96 -32.37
C GLU A 246 -53.28 20.30 -33.13
N GLN A 247 -53.68 19.09 -32.73
CA GLN A 247 -54.89 18.45 -33.27
C GLN A 247 -56.16 19.23 -32.94
N ARG A 248 -56.28 19.74 -31.70
CA ARG A 248 -57.43 20.55 -31.28
C ARG A 248 -57.52 21.84 -32.08
N ASN A 249 -56.40 22.51 -32.31
CA ASN A 249 -56.35 23.73 -33.11
C ASN A 249 -56.70 23.46 -34.58
N SER A 250 -56.22 22.35 -35.16
CA SER A 250 -56.60 21.95 -36.52
C SER A 250 -58.10 21.62 -36.64
N ALA A 251 -58.67 20.93 -35.65
CA ALA A 251 -60.09 20.58 -35.61
C ALA A 251 -61.02 21.80 -35.44
N ASN A 252 -60.56 22.85 -34.76
CA ASN A 252 -61.31 24.11 -34.63
C ASN A 252 -61.21 24.99 -35.88
N LEU A 253 -60.13 24.87 -36.66
CA LEU A 253 -59.92 25.67 -37.87
C LEU A 253 -60.76 25.18 -39.06
N SER A 254 -61.00 23.87 -39.16
CA SER A 254 -61.78 23.27 -40.26
C SER A 254 -63.20 23.83 -40.42
N PRO A 255 -64.05 23.95 -39.37
CA PRO A 255 -65.39 24.53 -39.54
C PRO A 255 -65.38 26.04 -39.81
N LEU A 256 -64.34 26.78 -39.42
CA LEU A 256 -64.21 28.20 -39.73
C LEU A 256 -63.86 28.44 -41.20
N VAL A 257 -63.00 27.60 -41.78
CA VAL A 257 -62.67 27.61 -43.21
C VAL A 257 -63.87 27.21 -44.07
N GLU A 258 -64.62 26.19 -43.66
CA GLU A 258 -65.87 25.78 -44.34
C GLU A 258 -66.91 26.91 -44.36
N LYS A 259 -67.09 27.58 -43.21
CA LYS A 259 -68.07 28.67 -43.05
C LYS A 259 -67.68 29.96 -43.78
N SER A 260 -66.39 30.19 -43.99
CA SER A 260 -65.90 31.31 -44.80
C SER A 260 -65.98 31.02 -46.30
N ARG A 261 -65.81 29.77 -46.72
CA ARG A 261 -66.00 29.34 -48.12
C ARG A 261 -67.46 29.37 -48.58
N MET A 262 -68.44 29.18 -47.69
CA MET A 262 -69.88 29.34 -48.03
C MET A 262 -70.36 30.79 -48.08
N ARG A 263 -69.54 31.78 -47.68
CA ARG A 263 -69.97 33.18 -47.56
C ARG A 263 -69.47 34.08 -48.70
N THR A 264 -68.71 33.54 -49.65
CA THR A 264 -68.34 34.23 -50.88
C THR A 264 -69.39 33.94 -51.97
N PRO A 265 -70.15 34.95 -52.41
CA PRO A 265 -71.12 34.83 -53.51
C PRO A 265 -70.45 34.62 -54.88
#